data_AF-A0A3N0Z8Y9-F1
#
_entry.id   AF-A0A3N0Z8Y9-F1
#
_cell.length_a   1.000
_cell.length_b   1.000
_cell.length_c   1.000
_cell.angle_alpha   90.00
_cell.angle_beta   90.00
_cell.angle_gamma   90.00
#
_symmetry.space_group_name_H-M   'P 1'
#
loop_
_entity.id
_entity.type
_entity.pdbx_description
1 polymer ?
#
loop_
_entity_poly.entity_id
_entity_poly.type
_entity_poly.pdbx_seq_one_letter_code
_entity_poly.pdbx_strand_id
1 'polypeptide(L)'
;MGIRREEEMEMSDEDLEENPCKKIRMEDTVLSAQTCALREENDSLRWQLDAYRNEVELLKKEQGKAYRTEEDHTQEQQLHFLQQTMQNMQQQLLRLQEELKGKELELKQARDEQHYLEGEVLSLREKLLNAMESVDLTNHNSEGHEKISASELERLMVRLPNMFKQEFSGVGATLEKRWKFCGFEALKSA
;
A
#
# COMPACT_ATOMS: atom_id res chain seq x y z
N MET A 1 74.89 32.70 86.39
CA MET A 1 75.10 31.67 87.42
C MET A 1 73.75 31.25 87.97
N GLY A 2 73.49 29.94 88.08
CA GLY A 2 72.30 29.39 88.72
C GLY A 2 71.99 27.97 88.23
N ILE A 3 72.61 26.99 88.89
CA ILE A 3 72.55 25.55 88.64
C ILE A 3 71.46 24.92 89.52
N ARG A 4 70.74 23.90 89.04
CA ARG A 4 70.03 22.80 89.77
C ARG A 4 69.48 21.85 88.69
N ARG A 5 70.16 20.79 88.23
CA ARG A 5 70.53 19.46 88.81
C ARG A 5 69.32 18.64 89.33
N GLU A 6 69.00 17.58 88.56
CA GLU A 6 68.36 16.26 88.88
C GLU A 6 66.95 16.32 89.51
N GLU A 7 65.98 15.46 89.15
CA GLU A 7 66.03 14.00 89.17
C GLU A 7 65.16 13.37 88.07
N GLU A 8 65.72 12.36 87.41
CA GLU A 8 65.06 11.40 86.54
C GLU A 8 64.40 10.33 87.43
N MET A 9 63.07 10.23 87.44
CA MET A 9 62.36 9.07 87.99
C MET A 9 62.17 8.05 86.87
N GLU A 10 63.14 7.14 86.74
CA GLU A 10 62.95 5.91 85.97
C GLU A 10 62.35 4.85 86.91
N MET A 11 61.03 4.69 86.86
CA MET A 11 60.39 3.48 87.36
C MET A 11 60.55 2.40 86.29
N SER A 12 61.62 1.62 86.38
CA SER A 12 61.70 0.33 85.70
C SER A 12 61.07 -0.72 86.60
N ASP A 13 59.81 -1.06 86.33
CA ASP A 13 59.27 -2.37 86.69
C ASP A 13 58.91 -3.08 85.39
N GLU A 14 59.91 -3.78 84.86
CA GLU A 14 59.79 -4.79 83.84
C GLU A 14 59.14 -6.04 84.50
N ASP A 15 57.85 -5.92 84.85
CA ASP A 15 57.05 -7.04 85.38
C ASP A 15 56.63 -7.97 84.23
N LEU A 16 57.53 -8.90 83.90
CA LEU A 16 57.22 -10.14 83.18
C LEU A 16 56.42 -11.09 84.08
N GLU A 17 55.18 -10.73 84.39
CA GLU A 17 54.15 -11.63 84.91
C GLU A 17 52.93 -11.48 84.00
N GLU A 18 52.73 -12.45 83.11
CA GLU A 18 51.56 -12.54 82.23
C GLU A 18 50.30 -12.73 83.09
N ASN A 19 49.75 -11.62 83.57
CA ASN A 19 48.49 -11.57 84.31
C ASN A 19 47.38 -12.19 83.43
N PRO A 20 46.74 -13.31 83.84
CA PRO A 20 45.71 -13.98 83.04
C PRO A 20 44.57 -13.03 82.62
N CYS A 21 44.24 -12.04 83.46
CA CYS A 21 43.24 -11.01 83.17
C CYS A 21 43.64 -10.01 82.06
N LYS A 22 44.94 -9.76 81.81
CA LYS A 22 45.39 -8.89 80.71
C LYS A 22 45.39 -9.63 79.37
N LYS A 23 45.75 -10.92 79.37
CA LYS A 23 45.70 -11.79 78.19
C LYS A 23 44.27 -12.01 77.69
N ILE A 24 43.35 -12.35 78.59
CA ILE A 24 41.91 -12.47 78.29
C ILE A 24 41.34 -11.18 77.68
N ARG A 25 41.74 -10.01 78.20
CA ARG A 25 41.24 -8.71 77.71
C ARG A 25 41.81 -8.33 76.34
N MET A 26 43.07 -8.67 76.05
CA MET A 26 43.68 -8.47 74.73
C MET A 26 43.12 -9.46 73.69
N GLU A 27 42.95 -10.73 74.06
CA GLU A 27 42.30 -11.74 73.21
C GLU A 27 40.85 -11.36 72.87
N ASP A 28 40.08 -10.85 73.83
CA ASP A 28 38.71 -10.34 73.61
C ASP A 28 38.69 -9.12 72.67
N THR A 29 39.70 -8.25 72.77
CA THR A 29 39.86 -7.09 71.87
C THR A 29 40.22 -7.51 70.44
N VAL A 30 41.07 -8.52 70.27
CA VAL A 30 41.47 -9.05 68.94
C VAL A 30 40.31 -9.81 68.29
N LEU A 31 39.57 -10.62 69.07
CA LEU A 31 38.37 -11.32 68.60
C LEU A 31 37.27 -10.34 68.17
N SER A 32 37.11 -9.23 68.89
CA SER A 32 36.20 -8.15 68.51
C SER A 32 36.60 -7.51 67.17
N ALA A 33 37.89 -7.19 66.98
CA ALA A 33 38.40 -6.63 65.73
C ALA A 33 38.23 -7.59 64.53
N GLN A 34 38.49 -8.88 64.73
CA GLN A 34 38.26 -9.91 63.72
C GLN A 34 36.77 -10.05 63.36
N THR A 35 35.89 -9.96 64.36
CA THR A 35 34.43 -10.00 64.16
C THR A 35 33.94 -8.79 63.37
N CYS A 36 34.53 -7.61 63.58
CA CYS A 36 34.26 -6.41 62.79
C CYS A 36 34.73 -6.56 61.34
N ALA A 37 35.94 -7.06 61.10
CA ALA A 37 36.45 -7.26 59.74
C ALA A 37 35.60 -8.26 58.93
N LEU A 38 35.21 -9.38 59.56
CA LEU A 38 34.32 -10.36 58.92
C LEU A 38 32.92 -9.81 58.63
N ARG A 39 32.43 -8.88 59.47
CA ARG A 39 31.15 -8.19 59.23
C ARG A 39 31.24 -7.26 58.03
N GLU A 40 32.30 -6.45 57.95
CA GLU A 40 32.54 -5.57 56.81
C GLU A 40 32.73 -6.34 55.50
N GLU A 41 33.41 -7.48 55.55
CA GLU A 41 33.50 -8.40 54.41
C GLU A 41 32.11 -8.97 54.04
N ASN A 42 31.29 -9.37 55.01
CA ASN A 42 29.93 -9.85 54.76
C ASN A 42 29.05 -8.77 54.11
N ASP A 43 29.16 -7.52 54.57
CA ASP A 43 28.43 -6.38 54.01
C ASP A 43 28.91 -6.07 52.58
N SER A 44 30.21 -6.15 52.33
CA SER A 44 30.77 -6.01 50.98
C SER A 44 30.28 -7.10 50.03
N LEU A 45 30.21 -8.35 50.50
CA LEU A 45 29.68 -9.47 49.73
C LEU A 45 28.18 -9.33 49.45
N ARG A 46 27.40 -8.79 50.40
CA ARG A 46 25.97 -8.49 50.20
C ARG A 46 25.78 -7.48 49.08
N TRP A 47 26.54 -6.38 49.09
CA TRP A 47 26.50 -5.39 48.03
C TRP A 47 26.91 -5.96 46.67
N GLN A 48 27.92 -6.83 46.65
CA GLN A 48 28.36 -7.48 45.42
C GLN A 48 27.28 -8.43 44.85
N LEU A 49 26.60 -9.20 45.71
CA LEU A 49 25.48 -10.04 45.30
C LEU A 49 24.32 -9.21 44.77
N ASP A 50 24.00 -8.09 45.40
CA ASP A 50 22.96 -7.16 44.91
C ASP A 50 23.36 -6.54 43.56
N ALA A 51 24.64 -6.19 43.37
CA ALA A 51 25.15 -5.70 42.09
C ALA A 51 25.00 -6.76 40.98
N TYR A 52 25.43 -8.01 41.23
CA TYR A 52 25.26 -9.10 40.26
C TYR A 52 23.81 -9.45 40.00
N ARG A 53 22.96 -9.39 41.03
CA ARG A 53 21.51 -9.58 40.86
C ARG A 53 20.93 -8.53 39.91
N ASN A 54 21.30 -7.26 40.07
CA ASN A 54 20.88 -6.18 39.20
C ASN A 54 21.40 -6.36 37.76
N GLU A 55 22.66 -6.76 37.59
CA GLU A 55 23.25 -7.02 36.27
C GLU A 55 22.52 -8.15 35.54
N VAL A 56 22.20 -9.24 36.23
CA VAL A 56 21.42 -10.36 35.66
C VAL A 56 20.00 -9.92 35.28
N GLU A 57 19.35 -9.11 36.11
CA GLU A 57 18.03 -8.55 35.80
C GLU A 57 18.09 -7.63 34.57
N LEU A 58 19.15 -6.83 34.42
CA LEU A 58 19.38 -5.98 33.26
C LEU A 58 19.61 -6.80 31.99
N LEU A 59 20.49 -7.80 32.03
CA LEU A 59 20.77 -8.69 30.89
C LEU A 59 19.53 -9.43 30.41
N LYS A 60 18.68 -9.90 31.34
CA LYS A 60 17.37 -10.51 30.99
C LYS A 60 16.45 -9.52 30.30
N LYS A 61 16.41 -8.27 30.76
CA LYS A 61 15.60 -7.20 30.18
C LYS A 61 16.09 -6.81 28.78
N GLU A 62 17.40 -6.76 28.57
CA GLU A 62 18.00 -6.42 27.28
C GLU A 62 17.82 -7.54 26.25
N GLN A 63 18.06 -8.79 26.63
CA GLN A 63 17.92 -9.93 25.71
C GLN A 63 16.47 -10.09 25.20
N GLY A 64 15.47 -9.83 26.04
CA GLY A 64 14.06 -9.89 25.65
C GLY A 64 13.57 -8.70 24.82
N LYS A 65 14.22 -7.53 24.93
CA LYS A 65 13.78 -6.30 24.26
C LYS A 65 14.53 -6.02 22.95
N ALA A 66 15.84 -6.19 22.93
CA ALA A 66 16.67 -5.80 21.79
C ALA A 66 16.36 -6.63 20.53
N TYR A 67 16.21 -7.95 20.68
CA TYR A 67 15.91 -8.84 19.55
C TYR A 67 14.45 -8.79 19.11
N ARG A 68 13.51 -8.53 20.03
CA ARG A 68 12.09 -8.49 19.70
C ARG A 68 11.70 -7.18 19.04
N THR A 69 12.11 -6.05 19.58
CA THR A 69 11.53 -4.76 19.15
C THR A 69 11.97 -4.32 17.75
N GLU A 70 13.25 -4.48 17.38
CA GLU A 70 13.76 -4.06 16.05
C GLU A 70 13.28 -4.99 14.93
N GLU A 71 13.35 -6.31 15.16
CA GLU A 71 12.91 -7.31 14.18
C GLU A 71 11.38 -7.29 14.03
N ASP A 72 10.62 -7.18 15.14
CA ASP A 72 9.15 -7.05 15.08
C ASP A 72 8.75 -5.75 14.35
N HIS A 73 9.44 -4.62 14.59
CA HIS A 73 9.09 -3.35 13.93
C HIS A 73 9.35 -3.37 12.42
N THR A 74 10.47 -3.95 11.99
CA THR A 74 10.78 -4.10 10.55
C THR A 74 9.83 -5.05 9.85
N GLN A 75 9.46 -6.16 10.49
CA GLN A 75 8.44 -7.09 9.97
C GLN A 75 7.06 -6.43 9.89
N GLU A 76 6.66 -5.65 10.90
CA GLU A 76 5.40 -4.91 10.91
C GLU A 76 5.33 -3.85 9.80
N GLN A 77 6.42 -3.12 9.57
CA GLN A 77 6.51 -2.18 8.44
C GLN A 77 6.38 -2.88 7.08
N GLN A 78 7.04 -4.03 6.89
CA GLN A 78 6.93 -4.81 5.65
C GLN A 78 5.49 -5.31 5.43
N LEU A 79 4.84 -5.80 6.50
CA LEU A 79 3.46 -6.25 6.45
C LEU A 79 2.52 -5.09 6.11
N HIS A 80 2.72 -3.91 6.70
CA HIS A 80 1.94 -2.72 6.39
C HIS A 80 2.08 -2.31 4.91
N PHE A 81 3.30 -2.31 4.36
CA PHE A 81 3.52 -2.00 2.95
C PHE A 81 2.84 -3.00 2.01
N LEU A 82 2.92 -4.29 2.34
CA LEU A 82 2.25 -5.34 1.57
C LEU A 82 0.72 -5.19 1.63
N GLN A 83 0.17 -4.92 2.82
CA GLN A 83 -1.26 -4.69 3.01
C GLN A 83 -1.75 -3.48 2.22
N GLN A 84 -1.00 -2.37 2.24
CA GLN A 84 -1.31 -1.18 1.45
C GLN A 84 -1.26 -1.47 -0.06
N THR A 85 -0.23 -2.20 -0.52
CA THR A 85 -0.10 -2.61 -1.93
C THR A 85 -1.27 -3.48 -2.37
N MET A 86 -1.65 -4.44 -1.54
CA MET A 86 -2.80 -5.32 -1.78
C MET A 86 -4.11 -4.52 -1.86
N GLN A 87 -4.33 -3.58 -0.94
CA GLN A 87 -5.53 -2.73 -0.94
C GLN A 87 -5.60 -1.85 -2.21
N ASN A 88 -4.47 -1.28 -2.62
CA ASN A 88 -4.38 -0.50 -3.86
C ASN A 88 -4.70 -1.36 -5.09
N MET A 89 -4.16 -2.58 -5.16
CA MET A 89 -4.42 -3.50 -6.25
C MET A 89 -5.90 -3.93 -6.30
N GLN A 90 -6.52 -4.20 -5.15
CA GLN A 90 -7.95 -4.49 -5.07
C GLN A 90 -8.82 -3.35 -5.60
N GLN A 91 -8.48 -2.09 -5.28
CA GLN A 91 -9.18 -0.93 -5.82
C GLN A 91 -9.01 -0.79 -7.34
N GLN A 92 -7.80 -1.05 -7.86
CA GLN A 92 -7.56 -1.02 -9.30
C GLN A 92 -8.36 -2.10 -10.04
N LEU A 93 -8.41 -3.32 -9.48
CA LEU A 93 -9.21 -4.42 -10.04
C LEU A 93 -10.69 -4.06 -10.08
N LEU A 94 -11.22 -3.41 -9.03
CA LEU A 94 -12.62 -2.99 -8.99
C LEU A 94 -12.93 -1.95 -10.09
N ARG A 95 -12.05 -0.95 -10.27
CA ARG A 95 -12.20 0.06 -11.34
C ARG A 95 -12.18 -0.58 -12.72
N LEU A 96 -11.24 -1.49 -12.97
CA LEU A 96 -11.16 -2.21 -14.25
C LEU A 96 -12.41 -3.07 -14.51
N GLN A 97 -12.99 -3.67 -13.46
CA GLN A 97 -14.25 -4.42 -13.59
C GLN A 97 -15.43 -3.51 -13.95
N GLU A 98 -15.50 -2.30 -13.39
CA GLU A 98 -16.52 -1.30 -13.73
C GLU A 98 -16.37 -0.81 -15.18
N GLU A 99 -15.14 -0.49 -15.60
CA GLU A 99 -14.83 -0.10 -16.98
C GLU A 99 -15.19 -1.20 -17.98
N LEU A 100 -14.85 -2.46 -17.66
CA LEU A 100 -15.17 -3.61 -18.52
C LEU A 100 -16.67 -3.79 -18.66
N LYS A 101 -17.44 -3.71 -17.56
CA LYS A 101 -18.91 -3.75 -17.61
C LYS A 101 -19.49 -2.61 -18.45
N GLY A 102 -18.92 -1.41 -18.35
CA GLY A 102 -19.29 -0.26 -19.19
C GLY A 102 -19.07 -0.55 -20.68
N LYS A 103 -17.90 -1.10 -21.02
CA LYS A 103 -17.57 -1.48 -22.40
C LYS A 103 -18.45 -2.61 -22.93
N GLU A 104 -18.81 -3.58 -22.10
CA GLU A 104 -19.76 -4.63 -22.46
C GLU A 104 -21.15 -4.05 -22.79
N LEU A 105 -21.61 -3.07 -22.01
CA LEU A 105 -22.88 -2.38 -22.28
C LEU A 105 -22.83 -1.57 -23.57
N GLU A 106 -21.78 -0.78 -23.78
CA GLU A 106 -21.55 -0.02 -25.02
C GLU A 106 -21.52 -0.95 -26.24
N LEU A 107 -20.83 -2.09 -26.13
CA LEU A 107 -20.75 -3.08 -27.20
C LEU A 107 -22.11 -3.71 -27.49
N LYS A 108 -22.89 -4.05 -26.46
CA LYS A 108 -24.24 -4.58 -26.63
C LYS A 108 -25.14 -3.56 -27.33
N GLN A 109 -25.10 -2.30 -26.89
CA GLN A 109 -25.85 -1.23 -27.53
C GLN A 109 -25.45 -1.06 -29.00
N ALA A 110 -24.14 -1.05 -29.30
CA ALA A 110 -23.66 -0.95 -30.68
C ALA A 110 -24.12 -2.13 -31.55
N ARG A 111 -24.21 -3.35 -30.99
CA ARG A 111 -24.76 -4.52 -31.71
C ARG A 111 -26.26 -4.38 -31.97
N ASP A 112 -27.03 -3.90 -31.00
CA ASP A 112 -28.47 -3.69 -31.17
C ASP A 112 -28.73 -2.60 -32.23
N GLU A 113 -27.94 -1.51 -32.22
CA GLU A 113 -27.98 -0.46 -33.24
C GLU A 113 -27.58 -0.99 -34.63
N GLN A 114 -26.52 -1.82 -34.71
CA GLN A 114 -26.13 -2.48 -35.95
C GLN A 114 -27.27 -3.34 -36.50
N HIS A 115 -27.89 -4.18 -35.66
CA HIS A 115 -28.99 -5.04 -36.08
C HIS A 115 -30.21 -4.23 -36.55
N TYR A 116 -30.50 -3.10 -35.89
CA TYR A 116 -31.55 -2.18 -36.32
C TYR A 116 -31.27 -1.59 -37.71
N LEU A 117 -30.05 -1.10 -37.93
CA LEU A 117 -29.63 -0.53 -39.22
C LEU A 117 -29.61 -1.59 -40.33
N GLU A 118 -29.19 -2.82 -40.04
CA GLU A 118 -29.26 -3.95 -40.97
C GLU A 118 -30.71 -4.23 -41.40
N GLY A 119 -31.67 -4.18 -40.46
CA GLY A 119 -33.09 -4.31 -40.76
C GLY A 119 -33.62 -3.21 -41.69
N GLU A 120 -33.23 -1.95 -41.47
CA GLU A 120 -33.60 -0.85 -42.36
C GLU A 120 -32.98 -1.00 -43.75
N VAL A 121 -31.71 -1.41 -43.84
CA VAL A 121 -31.05 -1.70 -45.13
C VAL A 121 -31.76 -2.82 -45.87
N LEU A 122 -32.17 -3.89 -45.19
CA LEU A 122 -32.93 -4.99 -45.78
C LEU A 122 -34.29 -4.51 -46.29
N SER A 123 -35.02 -3.72 -45.50
CA SER A 123 -36.31 -3.17 -45.92
C SER A 123 -36.17 -2.25 -47.13
N LEU A 124 -35.17 -1.37 -47.14
CA LEU A 124 -34.90 -0.53 -48.32
C LEU A 124 -34.49 -1.37 -49.54
N ARG A 125 -33.69 -2.41 -49.35
CA ARG A 125 -33.31 -3.33 -50.44
C ARG A 125 -34.54 -4.03 -51.03
N GLU A 126 -35.46 -4.49 -50.19
CA GLU A 126 -36.72 -5.11 -50.63
C GLU A 126 -37.60 -4.11 -51.39
N LYS A 127 -37.77 -2.88 -50.86
CA LYS A 127 -38.47 -1.80 -51.58
C LYS A 127 -37.87 -1.54 -52.95
N LEU A 128 -36.53 -1.58 -53.07
CA LEU A 128 -35.82 -1.36 -54.32
C LEU A 128 -36.04 -2.52 -55.31
N LEU A 129 -35.99 -3.76 -54.81
CA LEU A 129 -36.24 -4.96 -55.61
C LEU A 129 -37.67 -4.98 -56.15
N ASN A 130 -38.65 -4.71 -55.28
CA ASN A 130 -40.07 -4.64 -55.66
C ASN A 130 -40.33 -3.51 -56.67
N ALA A 131 -39.69 -2.34 -56.49
CA ALA A 131 -39.77 -1.26 -57.47
C ALA A 131 -39.18 -1.67 -58.83
N MET A 132 -38.09 -2.46 -58.84
CA MET A 132 -37.46 -2.96 -60.07
C MET A 132 -38.28 -4.05 -60.76
N GLU A 133 -38.91 -4.96 -60.01
CA GLU A 133 -39.81 -5.99 -60.55
C GLU A 133 -41.09 -5.38 -61.16
N SER A 134 -41.60 -4.28 -60.59
CA SER A 134 -42.75 -3.56 -61.15
C SER A 134 -42.49 -2.88 -62.50
N VAL A 135 -41.22 -2.72 -62.90
CA VAL A 135 -40.85 -2.13 -64.21
C VAL A 135 -40.96 -3.16 -65.34
N ASP A 136 -40.91 -4.46 -65.05
CA ASP A 136 -40.97 -5.54 -66.05
C ASP A 136 -42.41 -5.98 -66.37
N LEU A 137 -43.38 -5.62 -65.52
CA LEU A 137 -44.79 -5.97 -65.68
C LEU A 137 -45.69 -4.77 -65.30
N THR A 138 -45.98 -3.87 -66.25
CA THR A 138 -47.34 -3.35 -66.51
C THR A 138 -47.36 -2.25 -67.58
N ASN A 139 -47.79 -2.62 -68.79
CA ASN A 139 -48.93 -1.89 -69.36
C ASN A 139 -50.15 -2.29 -68.51
N HIS A 140 -50.77 -1.30 -67.85
CA HIS A 140 -52.01 -1.30 -67.06
C HIS A 140 -51.92 -1.38 -65.52
N ASN A 141 -52.29 -0.24 -64.93
CA ASN A 141 -52.78 -0.01 -63.56
C ASN A 141 -51.73 0.10 -62.45
N SER A 142 -51.18 1.31 -62.32
CA SER A 142 -50.36 1.78 -61.21
C SER A 142 -51.20 2.04 -59.96
N GLU A 143 -51.22 1.10 -59.02
CA GLU A 143 -51.55 1.40 -57.62
C GLU A 143 -50.47 0.83 -56.69
N GLY A 144 -49.69 1.72 -56.08
CA GLY A 144 -49.25 1.52 -54.71
C GLY A 144 -47.89 0.88 -54.43
N HIS A 145 -46.91 0.86 -55.34
CA HIS A 145 -45.54 0.55 -54.90
C HIS A 145 -44.93 1.74 -54.14
N GLU A 146 -44.68 1.58 -52.84
CA GLU A 146 -43.91 2.52 -52.01
C GLU A 146 -42.51 2.68 -52.61
N LYS A 147 -42.31 3.77 -53.36
CA LYS A 147 -40.99 4.16 -53.86
C LYS A 147 -40.14 4.63 -52.70
N ILE A 148 -38.89 4.19 -52.65
CA ILE A 148 -37.90 4.68 -51.68
C ILE A 148 -37.77 6.19 -51.85
N SER A 149 -38.01 6.92 -50.77
CA SER A 149 -37.86 8.36 -50.74
C SER A 149 -36.40 8.77 -50.46
N ALA A 150 -35.99 9.91 -51.02
CA ALA A 150 -34.68 10.48 -50.75
C ALA A 150 -34.46 10.72 -49.24
N SER A 151 -35.52 11.07 -48.50
CA SER A 151 -35.46 11.31 -47.05
C SER A 151 -35.21 10.05 -46.23
N GLU A 152 -35.75 8.89 -46.62
CA GLU A 152 -35.45 7.60 -45.99
C GLU A 152 -33.95 7.26 -46.16
N LEU A 153 -33.42 7.45 -47.37
CA LEU A 153 -32.02 7.19 -47.66
C LEU A 153 -31.10 8.15 -46.89
N GLU A 154 -31.41 9.45 -46.87
CA GLU A 154 -30.65 10.43 -46.10
C GLU A 154 -30.63 10.12 -44.60
N ARG A 155 -31.76 9.70 -44.02
CA ARG A 155 -31.85 9.34 -42.59
C ARG A 155 -30.96 8.15 -42.25
N LEU A 156 -30.83 7.18 -43.16
CA LEU A 156 -29.92 6.05 -42.99
C LEU A 156 -28.46 6.50 -43.11
N MET A 157 -28.12 7.29 -44.13
CA MET A 157 -26.75 7.74 -44.39
C MET A 157 -26.20 8.61 -43.26
N VAL A 158 -27.02 9.46 -42.63
CA VAL A 158 -26.64 10.24 -41.44
C VAL A 158 -26.20 9.34 -40.27
N ARG A 159 -26.81 8.16 -40.12
CA ARG A 159 -26.52 7.20 -39.04
C ARG A 159 -25.34 6.27 -39.34
N LEU A 160 -24.76 6.37 -40.54
CA LEU A 160 -23.61 5.58 -40.96
C LEU A 160 -22.39 6.48 -41.27
N PRO A 161 -21.87 7.23 -40.27
CA PRO A 161 -20.83 8.24 -40.50
C PRO A 161 -19.49 7.65 -40.99
N ASN A 162 -19.23 6.38 -40.69
CA ASN A 162 -18.03 5.68 -41.17
C ASN A 162 -18.16 5.22 -42.63
N MET A 163 -19.38 5.22 -43.20
CA MET A 163 -19.64 4.79 -44.57
C MET A 163 -19.99 5.97 -45.47
N PHE A 164 -20.69 6.98 -44.97
CA PHE A 164 -21.16 8.12 -45.75
C PHE A 164 -20.85 9.44 -45.03
N LYS A 165 -20.30 10.39 -45.77
CA LYS A 165 -20.02 11.74 -45.30
C LYS A 165 -20.79 12.76 -46.12
N GLN A 166 -21.39 13.72 -45.44
CA GLN A 166 -22.04 14.85 -46.09
C GLN A 166 -21.01 15.94 -46.36
N GLU A 167 -20.89 16.35 -47.61
CA GLU A 167 -19.98 17.41 -48.06
C GLU A 167 -20.78 18.58 -48.62
N PHE A 168 -20.34 19.79 -48.29
CA PHE A 168 -20.91 21.03 -48.78
C PHE A 168 -19.88 21.76 -49.63
N SER A 169 -20.27 22.19 -50.84
CA SER A 169 -19.44 22.99 -51.73
C SER A 169 -20.16 24.26 -52.16
N GLY A 170 -19.43 25.38 -52.28
CA GLY A 170 -19.99 26.69 -52.62
C GLY A 170 -20.43 27.54 -51.42
N VAL A 171 -21.00 28.73 -51.68
CA VAL A 171 -21.45 29.68 -50.64
C VAL A 171 -22.76 30.36 -51.07
N GLY A 172 -23.71 30.51 -50.15
CA GLY A 172 -24.98 31.19 -50.41
C GLY A 172 -25.85 30.45 -51.42
N ALA A 173 -26.25 31.13 -52.50
CA ALA A 173 -27.11 30.56 -53.54
C ALA A 173 -26.46 29.42 -54.34
N THR A 174 -25.13 29.26 -54.27
CA THR A 174 -24.41 28.17 -54.94
C THR A 174 -24.05 27.03 -53.99
N LEU A 175 -24.69 26.94 -52.82
CA LEU A 175 -24.42 25.87 -51.86
C LEU A 175 -24.97 24.54 -52.39
N GLU A 176 -24.07 23.59 -52.62
CA GLU A 176 -24.37 22.23 -53.04
C GLU A 176 -24.18 21.28 -51.86
N LYS A 177 -25.16 20.39 -51.66
CA LYS A 177 -25.09 19.28 -50.69
C LYS A 177 -24.89 17.98 -51.45
N ARG A 178 -23.82 17.25 -51.12
CA ARG A 178 -23.53 15.94 -51.71
C ARG A 178 -23.17 14.93 -50.64
N TRP A 179 -23.48 13.67 -50.91
CA TRP A 179 -23.05 12.54 -50.09
C TRP A 179 -21.87 11.85 -50.75
N LYS A 180 -20.80 11.64 -49.99
CA LYS A 180 -19.61 10.89 -50.41
C LYS A 180 -19.56 9.57 -49.65
N PHE A 181 -19.40 8.47 -50.37
CA PHE A 181 -19.13 7.18 -49.74
C PHE A 181 -17.65 7.08 -49.35
N CYS A 182 -17.38 6.81 -48.08
CA CYS A 182 -16.05 6.75 -47.48
C CYS A 182 -15.79 5.44 -46.70
N GLY A 183 -16.63 4.41 -46.85
CA GLY A 183 -16.53 3.15 -46.10
C GLY A 183 -15.19 2.39 -46.23
N PHE A 184 -14.42 2.66 -47.29
CA PHE A 184 -13.11 2.06 -47.49
C PHE A 184 -11.93 2.95 -47.03
N GLU A 185 -12.18 4.17 -46.56
CA GLU A 185 -11.11 5.06 -46.09
C GLU A 185 -10.41 4.47 -44.85
N ALA A 186 -11.13 3.74 -43.98
CA ALA A 186 -10.54 3.02 -42.84
C ALA A 186 -9.58 1.89 -43.25
N LEU A 187 -9.78 1.26 -44.42
CA LEU A 187 -8.90 0.19 -44.92
C LEU A 187 -7.60 0.72 -45.54
N LYS A 188 -7.50 2.02 -45.83
CA LYS A 188 -6.31 2.64 -46.43
C LYS A 188 -5.24 3.01 -45.40
N SER A 189 -5.56 2.98 -44.11
CA SER A 189 -4.67 3.33 -43.00
C SER A 189 -4.13 2.11 -42.23
N ALA A 190 -4.30 0.89 -42.76
CA ALA A 190 -3.78 -0.36 -42.18
C ALA A 190 -2.60 -0.91 -43.00
#